data_AF-A0A5B7F9H2-F1
#
_entry.id   AF-A0A5B7F9H2-F1
#
_cell.length_a   1.000
_cell.length_b   1.000
_cell.length_c   1.000
_cell.angle_alpha   90.00
_cell.angle_beta   90.00
_cell.angle_gamma   90.00
#
_symmetry.space_group_name_H-M   'P 1'
#
loop_
_entity.id
_entity.type
_entity.pdbx_description
1 polymer ?
#
loop_
_entity_poly.entity_id
_entity_poly.type
_entity_poly.pdbx_seq_one_letter_code
_entity_poly.pdbx_strand_id
1 'polypeptide(L)'
;MENERIRCRKCRSVLLSETKLCVLDAHGKEYHDTVVDETNNPECTCPSLMEHSCLYLSEESFPDFVLQAIEELFQVTPQSSWTKGKVYCPACQARLGSFNFVSGSQCACGSHVLPQAHILKSKVDWMKVNELLPHPVSFPNQSVVLCASTLPLDESSQVSPSEASDVKEGAATVVPRNFTDLQPTDVPPEDTCLGR
;
A
#
# COMPACT_ATOMS: atom_id res chain seq x y z
N MET A 1 -17.40 16.96 4.67
CA MET A 1 -16.77 15.63 4.63
C MET A 1 -15.30 15.87 4.82
N GLU A 2 -14.75 15.43 5.95
CA GLU A 2 -13.33 15.65 6.26
C GLU A 2 -12.51 14.69 5.41
N ASN A 3 -11.63 15.22 4.56
CA ASN A 3 -10.76 14.40 3.73
C ASN A 3 -9.45 14.19 4.49
N GLU A 4 -9.16 12.95 4.87
CA GLU A 4 -7.89 12.58 5.52
C GLU A 4 -6.91 12.02 4.49
N ARG A 5 -5.62 12.29 4.68
CA ARG A 5 -4.56 11.78 3.79
C ARG A 5 -3.38 11.26 4.61
N ILE A 6 -2.79 10.17 4.15
CA ILE A 6 -1.56 9.62 4.70
C ILE A 6 -0.42 9.85 3.72
N ARG A 7 0.68 10.40 4.21
CA ARG A 7 1.90 10.64 3.43
C ARG A 7 3.09 9.88 3.99
N CYS A 8 4.08 9.61 3.15
CA CYS A 8 5.36 9.12 3.62
C CYS A 8 6.07 10.20 4.44
N ARG A 9 6.55 9.86 5.65
CA ARG A 9 7.30 10.80 6.51
C ARG A 9 8.60 11.29 5.86
N LYS A 10 9.25 10.44 5.05
CA LYS A 10 10.56 10.72 4.43
C LYS A 10 10.46 11.69 3.25
N CYS A 11 9.59 11.42 2.28
CA CYS A 11 9.51 12.20 1.04
C CYS A 11 8.24 13.05 0.91
N ARG A 12 7.30 12.95 1.85
CA ARG A 12 6.00 13.62 1.82
C ARG A 12 5.15 13.31 0.58
N SER A 13 5.47 12.23 -0.15
CA SER A 13 4.57 11.71 -1.18
C SER A 13 3.30 11.18 -0.53
N VAL A 14 2.18 11.40 -1.21
CA VAL A 14 0.87 10.87 -0.82
C VAL A 14 0.86 9.35 -1.03
N LEU A 15 0.42 8.63 -0.01
CA LEU A 15 0.28 7.17 -0.04
C LEU A 15 -1.20 6.74 -0.10
N LEU A 16 -2.05 7.45 0.65
CA LEU A 16 -3.50 7.21 0.74
C LEU A 16 -4.22 8.56 0.73
N SER A 17 -5.29 8.71 -0.03
CA SER A 17 -5.99 10.00 -0.19
C SER A 17 -7.48 9.92 -0.47
N GLU A 18 -8.10 8.82 -0.08
CA GLU A 18 -9.52 8.59 -0.32
C GLU A 18 -10.39 9.19 0.78
N THR A 19 -11.67 9.39 0.47
CA THR A 19 -12.73 9.77 1.41
C THR A 19 -12.85 8.80 2.58
N LYS A 20 -12.40 7.55 2.38
CA LYS A 20 -12.29 6.50 3.38
C LYS A 20 -10.91 5.88 3.27
N LEU A 21 -10.06 6.10 4.25
CA LEU A 21 -8.75 5.48 4.29
C LEU A 21 -8.96 3.98 4.58
N CYS A 22 -8.39 3.09 3.76
CA CYS A 22 -8.44 1.62 3.93
C CYS A 22 -7.58 1.13 5.12
N VAL A 23 -7.59 1.89 6.20
CA VAL A 23 -6.70 1.74 7.35
C VAL A 23 -7.51 1.21 8.53
N LEU A 24 -6.96 0.17 9.15
CA LEU A 24 -7.57 -0.55 10.25
C LEU A 24 -6.71 -0.45 11.50
N ASP A 25 -7.35 -0.62 12.65
CA ASP A 25 -6.69 -0.94 13.91
C ASP A 25 -6.27 -2.42 13.95
N ALA A 26 -5.68 -2.85 15.06
CA ALA A 26 -5.24 -4.24 15.22
C ALA A 26 -6.39 -5.27 15.30
N HIS A 27 -7.62 -4.81 15.51
CA HIS A 27 -8.81 -5.66 15.57
C HIS A 27 -9.60 -5.63 14.26
N GLY A 28 -9.08 -4.95 13.23
CA GLY A 28 -9.74 -4.85 11.93
C GLY A 28 -10.88 -3.82 11.89
N LYS A 29 -11.00 -2.94 12.89
CA LYS A 29 -11.96 -1.81 12.85
C LYS A 29 -11.30 -0.63 12.14
N GLU A 30 -12.11 0.21 11.50
CA GLU A 30 -11.62 1.41 10.80
C GLU A 30 -10.90 2.35 11.77
N TYR A 31 -9.73 2.85 11.34
CA TYR A 31 -8.89 3.70 12.16
C TYR A 31 -8.77 5.10 11.56
N HIS A 32 -9.03 6.11 12.41
CA HIS A 32 -8.84 7.52 12.12
C HIS A 32 -7.90 8.16 13.15
N ASP A 33 -7.05 9.10 12.72
CA ASP A 33 -6.13 9.82 13.60
C ASP A 33 -6.85 10.98 14.31
N THR A 34 -7.81 10.61 15.15
CA THR A 34 -8.42 11.54 16.11
C THR A 34 -7.72 11.38 17.45
N VAL A 35 -7.28 12.50 18.01
CA VAL A 35 -6.67 12.58 19.34
C VAL A 35 -7.73 12.18 20.34
N VAL A 36 -7.67 10.93 20.81
CA VAL A 36 -8.42 10.37 21.95
C VAL A 36 -9.83 10.93 22.10
N ASP A 37 -10.79 10.33 21.40
CA ASP A 37 -12.15 10.38 21.91
C ASP A 37 -12.31 9.23 22.92
N GLU A 38 -12.05 9.55 24.19
CA GLU A 38 -12.30 8.68 25.34
C GLU A 38 -13.81 8.34 25.48
N THR A 39 -14.70 8.80 24.58
CA THR A 39 -16.14 8.63 24.73
C THR A 39 -16.87 7.84 23.65
N ASN A 40 -16.23 7.32 22.59
CA ASN A 40 -16.99 6.69 21.48
C ASN A 40 -16.62 5.25 21.07
N ASN A 41 -15.87 4.49 21.87
CA ASN A 41 -15.85 3.03 21.73
C ASN A 41 -15.72 2.28 23.07
N PRO A 42 -16.83 1.98 23.75
CA PRO A 42 -16.81 1.21 25.00
C PRO A 42 -16.44 -0.28 24.82
N GLU A 43 -16.20 -0.76 23.59
CA GLU A 43 -16.06 -2.21 23.34
C GLU A 43 -14.64 -2.78 23.43
N CYS A 44 -13.58 -1.98 23.62
CA CYS A 44 -12.24 -2.61 23.68
C CYS A 44 -11.19 -1.86 24.49
N THR A 45 -11.06 -2.22 25.77
CA THR A 45 -9.90 -1.92 26.64
C THR A 45 -8.73 -2.86 26.32
N CYS A 46 -8.43 -3.07 25.04
CA CYS A 46 -7.33 -3.93 24.64
C CYS A 46 -6.00 -3.16 24.80
N PRO A 47 -5.07 -3.63 25.65
CA PRO A 47 -3.77 -2.97 25.82
C PRO A 47 -3.01 -2.83 24.50
N SER A 48 -3.20 -3.80 23.61
CA SER A 48 -2.56 -3.81 22.30
C SER A 48 -3.01 -2.59 21.47
N LEU A 49 -4.31 -2.28 21.41
CA LEU A 49 -4.83 -1.10 20.68
C LEU A 49 -4.20 0.22 21.14
N MET A 50 -3.88 0.33 22.42
CA MET A 50 -3.27 1.54 22.99
C MET A 50 -1.78 1.67 22.66
N GLU A 51 -1.08 0.55 22.44
CA GLU A 51 0.38 0.51 22.24
C GLU A 51 0.79 0.40 20.75
N HIS A 52 -0.14 0.18 19.83
CA HIS A 52 0.23 -0.15 18.45
C HIS A 52 0.86 1.01 17.68
N SER A 53 2.15 0.80 17.35
CA SER A 53 2.94 1.58 16.39
C SER A 53 2.61 1.29 14.93
N CYS A 54 1.61 0.44 14.66
CA CYS A 54 1.22 -0.03 13.34
C CYS A 54 -0.17 0.47 12.96
N LEU A 55 -0.36 0.70 11.67
CA LEU A 55 -1.64 0.89 11.00
C LEU A 55 -1.83 -0.29 10.07
N TYR A 56 -2.94 -0.98 10.19
CA TYR A 56 -3.23 -2.15 9.37
C TYR A 56 -3.97 -1.74 8.11
N LEU A 57 -3.91 -2.58 7.08
CA LEU A 57 -4.59 -2.33 5.82
C LEU A 57 -5.64 -3.41 5.57
N SER A 58 -6.78 -3.02 5.03
CA SER A 58 -7.84 -3.95 4.63
C SER A 58 -7.45 -4.74 3.38
N GLU A 59 -7.63 -6.05 3.41
CA GLU A 59 -7.33 -6.96 2.29
C GLU A 59 -8.25 -6.71 1.09
N GLU A 60 -9.49 -6.26 1.33
CA GLU A 60 -10.48 -5.95 0.31
C GLU A 60 -10.17 -4.66 -0.48
N SER A 61 -9.26 -3.84 0.05
CA SER A 61 -9.02 -2.48 -0.45
C SER A 61 -7.56 -2.06 -0.28
N PHE A 62 -6.63 -2.96 -0.62
CA PHE A 62 -5.22 -2.62 -0.60
C PHE A 62 -4.91 -1.51 -1.60
N PRO A 63 -4.09 -0.52 -1.20
CA PRO A 63 -3.65 0.51 -2.11
C PRO A 63 -2.67 -0.06 -3.14
N ASP A 64 -2.64 0.54 -4.33
CA ASP A 64 -1.85 0.08 -5.49
C ASP A 64 -0.39 -0.23 -5.15
N PHE A 65 0.27 0.60 -4.34
CA PHE A 65 1.68 0.40 -4.00
C PHE A 65 1.94 -0.87 -3.17
N VAL A 66 0.94 -1.37 -2.44
CA VAL A 66 1.02 -2.64 -1.70
C VAL A 66 0.76 -3.81 -2.65
N LEU A 67 -0.26 -3.69 -3.51
CA LEU A 67 -0.55 -4.70 -4.54
C LEU A 67 0.64 -4.90 -5.47
N GLN A 68 1.25 -3.81 -5.95
CA GLN A 68 2.45 -3.85 -6.78
C GLN A 68 3.60 -4.57 -6.07
N ALA A 69 3.82 -4.31 -4.77
CA ALA A 69 4.87 -4.98 -4.01
C ALA A 69 4.64 -6.50 -3.91
N ILE A 70 3.37 -6.94 -3.78
CA ILE A 70 3.00 -8.35 -3.75
C ILE A 70 3.19 -8.97 -5.15
N GLU A 71 2.69 -8.30 -6.18
CA GLU A 71 2.75 -8.78 -7.56
C GLU A 71 4.19 -8.90 -8.07
N GLU A 72 5.05 -7.93 -7.77
CA GLU A 72 6.48 -7.97 -8.10
C GLU A 72 7.16 -9.15 -7.39
N LEU A 73 6.86 -9.40 -6.11
CA LEU A 73 7.42 -10.55 -5.39
C LEU A 73 6.93 -11.89 -5.95
N PHE A 74 5.68 -11.97 -6.40
CA PHE A 74 5.14 -13.15 -7.05
C PHE A 74 5.86 -13.46 -8.37
N GLN A 75 6.11 -12.43 -9.20
CA GLN A 75 6.82 -12.57 -10.47
C GLN A 75 8.30 -12.93 -10.28
N VAL A 76 8.98 -12.26 -9.34
CA VAL A 76 10.42 -12.46 -9.11
C VAL A 76 10.70 -13.75 -8.33
N THR A 77 9.76 -14.24 -7.51
CA THR A 77 9.95 -15.46 -6.72
C THR A 77 8.72 -16.38 -6.74
N PRO A 78 8.57 -17.20 -7.80
CA PRO A 78 7.44 -18.12 -7.93
C PRO A 78 7.43 -19.26 -6.90
N GLN A 79 8.53 -19.48 -6.18
CA GLN A 79 8.68 -20.53 -5.16
C GLN A 79 8.40 -19.97 -3.75
N SER A 80 7.14 -20.02 -3.31
CA SER A 80 6.62 -19.86 -1.92
C SER A 80 6.85 -18.56 -1.13
N SER A 81 7.82 -17.71 -1.48
CA SER A 81 8.20 -16.57 -0.61
C SER A 81 7.41 -15.28 -0.83
N TRP A 82 6.58 -15.21 -1.87
CA TRP A 82 5.71 -14.05 -2.13
C TRP A 82 4.69 -13.80 -1.00
N THR A 83 4.45 -14.80 -0.16
CA THR A 83 3.52 -14.75 0.96
C THR A 83 3.99 -13.85 2.12
N LYS A 84 5.27 -13.43 2.15
CA LYS A 84 5.79 -12.51 3.18
C LYS A 84 6.75 -11.51 2.57
N GLY A 85 6.52 -10.22 2.84
CA GLY A 85 7.28 -9.16 2.20
C GLY A 85 7.34 -7.85 2.97
N LYS A 86 8.03 -6.89 2.38
CA LYS A 86 8.19 -5.52 2.89
C LYS A 86 7.42 -4.58 2.00
N VAL A 87 6.81 -3.56 2.62
CA VAL A 87 6.10 -2.51 1.91
C VAL A 87 7.00 -1.26 1.84
N TYR A 88 7.15 -0.70 0.64
CA TYR A 88 8.00 0.47 0.39
C TYR A 88 7.19 1.64 -0.15
N CYS A 89 7.67 2.85 0.08
CA CYS A 89 7.12 4.04 -0.53
C CYS A 89 7.45 4.05 -2.03
N PRO A 90 6.46 4.19 -2.92
CA PRO A 90 6.69 4.17 -4.37
C PRO A 90 7.62 5.30 -4.84
N ALA A 91 7.56 6.47 -4.18
CA ALA A 91 8.32 7.65 -4.57
C ALA A 91 9.79 7.66 -4.10
N CYS A 92 10.09 7.07 -2.93
CA CYS A 92 11.44 7.18 -2.35
C CYS A 92 12.04 5.86 -1.85
N GLN A 93 11.33 4.75 -2.07
CA GLN A 93 11.73 3.40 -1.70
C GLN A 93 12.05 3.24 -0.19
N ALA A 94 11.55 4.16 0.65
CA ALA A 94 11.66 4.03 2.09
C ALA A 94 10.73 2.92 2.58
N ARG A 95 11.22 2.07 3.49
CA ARG A 95 10.39 1.03 4.10
C ARG A 95 9.30 1.66 4.96
N LEU A 96 8.05 1.35 4.62
CA LEU A 96 6.85 1.79 5.33
C LEU A 96 6.33 0.72 6.28
N GLY A 97 6.48 -0.56 5.92
CA GLY A 97 5.90 -1.65 6.69
C GLY A 97 6.24 -3.04 6.17
N SER A 98 5.31 -3.97 6.33
CA SER A 98 5.43 -5.37 5.91
C SER A 98 4.07 -6.06 5.81
N PHE A 99 4.06 -7.18 5.11
CA PHE A 99 2.92 -8.09 5.06
C PHE A 99 3.35 -9.54 5.29
N ASN A 100 2.45 -10.37 5.82
CA ASN A 100 2.64 -11.80 6.02
C ASN A 100 1.30 -12.53 5.89
N PHE A 101 1.16 -13.33 4.83
CA PHE A 101 -0.03 -14.10 4.50
C PHE A 101 0.03 -15.56 4.97
N VAL A 102 1.17 -16.03 5.50
CA VAL A 102 1.35 -17.45 5.91
C VAL A 102 0.83 -17.69 7.32
N SER A 103 1.05 -16.73 8.21
CA SER A 103 0.70 -16.87 9.62
C SER A 103 -0.06 -15.64 10.12
N GLY A 104 -1.35 -15.83 10.39
CA GLY A 104 -2.17 -14.86 11.10
C GLY A 104 -1.55 -14.62 12.48
N SER A 105 -1.02 -13.42 12.69
CA SER A 105 -0.46 -13.05 13.98
C SER A 105 -1.62 -12.69 14.91
N GLN A 106 -1.68 -13.26 16.11
CA GLN A 106 -2.73 -12.90 17.06
C GLN A 106 -2.39 -11.57 17.75
N CYS A 107 -3.43 -10.78 18.02
CA CYS A 107 -3.32 -9.62 18.89
C CYS A 107 -2.88 -10.10 20.29
N ALA A 108 -2.15 -9.29 21.05
CA ALA A 108 -1.64 -9.71 22.36
C ALA A 108 -2.77 -9.93 23.40
N CYS A 109 -3.99 -9.44 23.12
CA CYS A 109 -5.19 -9.79 23.89
C CYS A 109 -5.68 -11.23 23.65
N GLY A 110 -5.21 -11.90 22.59
CA GLY A 110 -5.60 -13.27 22.22
C GLY A 110 -6.98 -13.40 21.59
N SER A 111 -7.78 -12.33 21.51
CA SER A 111 -9.16 -12.39 21.01
C SER A 111 -9.32 -12.11 19.51
N HIS A 112 -8.33 -11.47 18.89
CA HIS A 112 -8.39 -11.06 17.48
C HIS A 112 -7.13 -11.49 16.72
N VAL A 113 -7.27 -11.73 15.43
CA VAL A 113 -6.15 -11.94 14.50
C VAL A 113 -5.82 -10.60 13.85
N LEU A 114 -4.54 -10.24 13.85
CA LEU A 114 -4.02 -9.03 13.22
C LEU A 114 -4.14 -9.13 11.70
N PRO A 115 -4.58 -8.06 11.01
CA PRO A 115 -4.57 -8.03 9.55
C PRO A 115 -3.16 -8.27 8.97
N GLN A 116 -3.11 -8.89 7.81
CA GLN A 116 -1.89 -9.48 7.26
C GLN A 116 -0.89 -8.43 6.74
N ALA A 117 -1.35 -7.22 6.39
CA ALA A 117 -0.51 -6.11 5.95
C ALA A 117 -0.62 -4.89 6.87
N HIS A 118 0.52 -4.25 7.13
CA HIS A 118 0.58 -3.06 7.98
C HIS A 118 1.68 -2.09 7.54
N ILE A 119 1.50 -0.81 7.88
CA ILE A 119 2.48 0.27 7.79
C ILE A 119 2.74 0.85 9.18
N LEU A 120 3.94 1.37 9.41
CA LEU A 120 4.35 1.91 10.71
C LEU A 120 3.90 3.37 10.84
N LYS A 121 3.23 3.71 11.95
CA LYS A 121 2.83 5.09 12.30
C LYS A 121 4.02 6.04 12.26
N SER A 122 5.20 5.60 12.73
CA SER A 122 6.43 6.40 12.72
C SER A 122 7.00 6.69 11.33
N LYS A 123 6.52 6.00 10.28
CA LYS A 123 6.97 6.15 8.89
C LYS A 123 6.01 6.95 8.03
N VAL A 124 4.88 7.37 8.59
CA VAL A 124 3.84 8.10 7.87
C VAL A 124 3.34 9.33 8.63
N ASP A 125 2.73 10.24 7.90
CA ASP A 125 2.12 11.47 8.41
C ASP A 125 0.65 11.53 8.06
N TRP A 126 -0.18 11.83 9.06
CA TRP A 126 -1.58 12.15 8.87
C TRP A 126 -1.74 13.63 8.52
N MET A 127 -2.62 13.90 7.56
CA MET A 127 -3.03 15.24 7.21
C MET A 127 -4.54 15.31 7.13
N LYS A 128 -5.09 16.29 7.84
CA LYS A 128 -6.46 16.73 7.63
C LYS A 128 -6.46 17.72 6.47
N VAL A 129 -7.11 17.36 5.37
CA VAL A 129 -7.39 18.30 4.30
C VAL A 129 -8.61 19.09 4.76
N ASN A 130 -8.35 20.18 5.46
CA ASN A 130 -9.40 21.16 5.69
C ASN A 130 -9.68 21.82 4.33
N GLU A 131 -10.88 21.61 3.78
CA GLU A 131 -11.35 22.28 2.57
C GLU A 131 -11.64 23.77 2.82
N LEU A 132 -10.69 24.50 3.41
CA LEU A 132 -10.76 25.95 3.56
C LEU A 132 -9.66 26.59 2.70
N LEU A 133 -10.05 26.75 1.44
CA LEU A 133 -9.67 27.76 0.44
C LEU A 133 -8.21 27.82 -0.08
N PRO A 134 -8.04 28.01 -1.41
CA PRO A 134 -6.81 28.55 -1.96
C PRO A 134 -6.74 30.04 -1.59
N HIS A 135 -6.02 30.39 -0.53
CA HIS A 135 -5.51 31.74 -0.44
C HIS A 135 -4.35 31.85 -1.44
N PRO A 136 -4.42 32.74 -2.46
CA PRO A 136 -3.26 33.03 -3.27
C PRO A 136 -2.17 33.52 -2.32
N VAL A 137 -1.05 32.80 -2.30
CA VAL A 137 0.15 33.25 -1.60
C VAL A 137 0.59 34.52 -2.34
N SER A 138 0.16 35.68 -1.86
CA SER A 138 0.64 36.97 -2.32
C SER A 138 2.11 37.06 -1.90
N PHE A 139 3.01 36.69 -2.80
CA PHE A 139 4.43 36.98 -2.67
C PHE A 139 4.59 38.51 -2.57
N PRO A 140 5.23 39.05 -1.50
CA PRO A 140 5.65 40.43 -1.53
C PRO A 140 6.75 40.60 -2.59
N ASN A 141 6.47 41.52 -3.51
CA ASN A 141 7.34 42.04 -4.56
C ASN A 141 8.84 41.94 -4.27
N GLN A 142 9.59 41.27 -5.15
CA GLN A 142 10.91 41.77 -5.54
C GLN A 142 11.02 41.84 -7.06
N SER A 143 11.53 42.98 -7.46
CA SER A 143 11.54 43.64 -8.75
C SER A 143 12.34 42.90 -9.84
N VAL A 144 11.71 42.85 -11.02
CA VAL A 144 12.27 42.90 -12.39
C VAL A 144 13.79 42.85 -12.54
N VAL A 145 14.25 41.86 -13.33
CA VAL A 145 15.28 42.10 -14.35
C VAL A 145 14.81 41.46 -15.66
N LEU A 146 14.41 42.31 -16.61
CA LEU A 146 14.24 41.92 -18.00
C LEU A 146 15.63 41.83 -18.63
N CYS A 147 15.96 40.66 -19.20
CA CYS A 147 16.93 40.59 -20.28
C CYS A 147 16.30 39.77 -21.41
N ALA A 148 15.81 40.51 -22.39
CA ALA A 148 15.39 40.01 -23.69
C ALA A 148 16.62 39.62 -24.51
N SER A 149 16.49 38.54 -25.30
CA SER A 149 17.09 38.25 -26.61
C SER A 149 17.02 36.73 -26.82
N THR A 150 16.73 36.08 -27.95
CA THR A 150 16.22 36.37 -29.29
C THR A 150 16.04 34.96 -29.91
N LEU A 151 14.93 34.66 -30.60
CA LEU A 151 14.71 33.43 -31.41
C LEU A 151 15.63 33.44 -32.67
N PRO A 152 15.94 32.31 -33.36
CA PRO A 152 15.01 31.61 -34.30
C PRO A 152 15.13 30.06 -34.28
N LEU A 153 14.08 29.28 -34.65
CA LEU A 153 13.83 28.60 -35.95
C LEU A 153 15.08 27.88 -36.51
N ASP A 154 15.09 26.62 -36.96
CA ASP A 154 14.12 25.82 -37.69
C ASP A 154 14.62 24.35 -37.75
N GLU A 155 13.78 23.46 -38.26
CA GLU A 155 14.12 22.45 -39.27
C GLU A 155 13.77 20.99 -38.93
N SER A 156 12.82 20.51 -39.74
CA SER A 156 12.35 19.14 -39.85
C SER A 156 13.45 18.19 -40.29
N SER A 157 13.30 16.90 -40.00
CA SER A 157 13.60 15.85 -40.99
C SER A 157 13.03 14.49 -40.58
N GLN A 158 12.14 13.99 -41.45
CA GLN A 158 11.71 12.60 -41.54
C GLN A 158 12.73 11.82 -42.38
N VAL A 159 13.00 10.55 -42.06
CA VAL A 159 13.25 9.50 -43.06
C VAL A 159 13.13 8.09 -42.44
N SER A 160 12.22 7.29 -43.00
CA SER A 160 12.23 5.82 -43.03
C SER A 160 12.96 5.38 -44.31
N PRO A 161 13.50 4.15 -44.51
CA PRO A 161 12.66 2.94 -44.68
C PRO A 161 13.32 1.55 -44.39
N SER A 162 12.48 0.50 -44.53
CA SER A 162 12.76 -0.90 -45.02
C SER A 162 13.68 -1.83 -44.18
N GLU A 163 13.48 -3.14 -43.98
CA GLU A 163 12.63 -4.22 -44.53
C GLU A 163 12.78 -5.46 -43.60
N ALA A 164 11.70 -6.15 -43.22
CA ALA A 164 11.24 -7.49 -43.69
C ALA A 164 11.93 -8.75 -43.10
N SER A 165 11.14 -9.56 -42.35
CA SER A 165 10.98 -11.04 -42.39
C SER A 165 10.37 -11.53 -41.06
N ASP A 166 9.09 -11.89 -40.98
CA ASP A 166 8.46 -13.18 -41.34
C ASP A 166 8.91 -14.36 -40.45
N VAL A 167 8.11 -14.75 -39.43
CA VAL A 167 7.69 -16.16 -39.22
C VAL A 167 6.45 -16.28 -38.28
N LYS A 168 5.35 -16.78 -38.86
CA LYS A 168 4.30 -17.74 -38.40
C LYS A 168 3.66 -17.72 -37.00
N GLU A 169 2.33 -17.55 -37.07
CA GLU A 169 1.22 -18.35 -36.51
C GLU A 169 1.42 -19.24 -35.27
N GLY A 170 0.55 -19.02 -34.29
CA GLY A 170 0.20 -19.98 -33.24
C GLY A 170 -1.04 -19.54 -32.48
N ALA A 171 -2.23 -19.91 -32.97
CA ALA A 171 -3.49 -19.69 -32.29
C ALA A 171 -3.59 -20.60 -31.05
N ALA A 172 -3.81 -20.01 -29.87
CA ALA A 172 -4.21 -20.73 -28.67
C ALA A 172 -5.40 -20.03 -28.02
N THR A 173 -6.55 -20.69 -28.12
CA THR A 173 -7.85 -20.36 -27.55
C THR A 173 -7.75 -20.11 -26.05
N VAL A 174 -8.21 -18.93 -25.61
CA VAL A 174 -8.43 -18.60 -24.21
C VAL A 174 -9.65 -19.38 -23.70
N VAL A 175 -9.43 -20.29 -22.76
CA VAL A 175 -10.48 -20.90 -21.94
C VAL A 175 -10.37 -20.29 -20.53
N PRO A 176 -11.43 -19.72 -19.96
CA PRO A 176 -11.41 -19.25 -18.58
C PRO A 176 -11.39 -20.48 -17.64
N ARG A 177 -10.39 -20.55 -16.75
CA ARG A 177 -10.34 -21.61 -15.73
C ARG A 177 -11.11 -21.15 -14.49
N ASN A 178 -12.21 -21.85 -14.24
CA ASN A 178 -13.03 -21.75 -13.04
C ASN A 178 -12.22 -22.00 -11.77
N PHE A 179 -12.47 -21.15 -10.78
CA PHE A 179 -11.93 -21.21 -9.43
C PHE A 179 -12.89 -22.04 -8.56
N THR A 180 -12.72 -23.35 -8.55
CA THR A 180 -13.37 -24.25 -7.58
C THR A 180 -12.53 -25.50 -7.44
N ASP A 181 -12.48 -26.00 -6.20
CA ASP A 181 -11.83 -27.20 -5.70
C ASP A 181 -10.35 -27.11 -5.30
N LEU A 182 -10.13 -26.62 -4.08
CA LEU A 182 -9.19 -27.26 -3.16
C LEU A 182 -9.96 -27.68 -1.89
N GLN A 183 -10.33 -28.95 -1.84
CA GLN A 183 -10.68 -29.63 -0.59
C GLN A 183 -9.42 -29.88 0.27
N PRO A 184 -9.55 -29.96 1.60
CA PRO A 184 -8.44 -30.12 2.52
C PRO A 184 -8.10 -31.60 2.77
N THR A 185 -6.86 -31.98 2.52
CA THR A 185 -6.20 -33.23 2.96
C THR A 185 -4.75 -32.85 3.26
N ASP A 186 -4.08 -33.17 4.35
CA ASP A 186 -4.19 -34.24 5.33
C ASP A 186 -3.47 -33.75 6.61
N VAL A 187 -3.98 -34.12 7.78
CA VAL A 187 -3.33 -33.92 9.08
C VAL A 187 -2.41 -35.11 9.34
N PRO A 188 -1.08 -34.93 9.51
CA PRO A 188 -0.24 -36.02 10.01
C PRO A 188 -0.31 -36.14 11.54
N PRO A 189 -0.17 -37.37 12.08
CA PRO A 189 -0.56 -37.73 13.44
C PRO A 189 0.44 -37.31 14.53
N GLU A 190 -0.13 -37.21 15.72
CA GLU A 190 0.48 -37.06 17.04
C GLU A 190 1.52 -38.15 17.38
N ASP A 191 2.78 -37.77 17.50
CA ASP A 191 3.81 -38.64 18.09
C ASP A 191 3.80 -38.52 19.61
N THR A 192 3.27 -39.59 20.22
CA THR A 192 3.25 -39.83 21.66
C THR A 192 4.66 -40.21 22.12
N CYS A 193 5.33 -39.33 22.85
CA CYS A 193 6.57 -39.69 23.56
C CYS A 193 6.27 -39.93 25.04
N LEU A 194 6.10 -41.22 25.39
CA LEU A 194 6.22 -41.74 26.75
C LEU A 194 7.68 -42.10 27.04
N GLY A 195 8.19 -41.65 28.19
CA GLY A 195 9.26 -42.32 28.93
C GLY A 195 10.56 -41.53 29.10
N ARG A 196 10.76 -40.92 30.28
CA ARG A 196 11.47 -41.55 31.41
C ARG A 196 11.30 -40.74 32.69
#